data_AF-A0A348YNH9-F1
#
_entry.id   AF-A0A348YNH9-F1
#
_cell.length_a   1.000
_cell.length_b   1.000
_cell.length_c   1.000
_cell.angle_alpha   90.00
_cell.angle_beta   90.00
_cell.angle_gamma   90.00
#
_symmetry.space_group_name_H-M   'P 1'
#
loop_
_entity.id
_entity.type
_entity.pdbx_description
1 polymer ?
#
loop_
_entity_poly.entity_id
_entity_poly.type
_entity_poly.pdbx_seq_one_letter_code
_entity_poly.pdbx_strand_id
1 'polypeptide(L)' 'EAGDNCTVSQLLEQLELKREGVAVAVNDRVVKKSEYDSFILKDHDAVDVFNMVSGG' A
#
# COMPACT_ATOMS: atom_id res chain seq x y z
N GLU A 1 -9.58 -20.93 8.63
CA GLU A 1 -8.35 -20.46 7.97
C GLU A 1 -8.46 -18.96 7.73
N ALA A 2 -7.46 -18.15 8.07
CA ALA A 2 -7.50 -16.70 7.82
C ALA A 2 -6.87 -16.44 6.45
N GLY A 3 -7.66 -15.90 5.53
CA GLY A 3 -7.33 -15.82 4.10
C GLY A 3 -6.07 -15.03 3.80
N ASP A 4 -5.29 -15.58 2.86
CA ASP A 4 -4.01 -15.06 2.35
C ASP A 4 -4.18 -13.83 1.45
N ASN A 5 -4.99 -12.86 1.87
CA ASN A 5 -5.27 -11.63 1.13
C ASN A 5 -4.82 -10.41 1.95
N CYS A 6 -3.53 -10.08 1.86
CA CYS A 6 -3.01 -8.83 2.41
C CYS A 6 -3.47 -7.65 1.54
N THR A 7 -4.15 -6.67 2.14
CA THR A 7 -4.50 -5.44 1.45
C THR A 7 -3.33 -4.45 1.50
N VAL A 8 -3.37 -3.42 0.64
CA VAL A 8 -2.42 -2.31 0.74
C VAL A 8 -2.49 -1.64 2.12
N SER A 9 -3.69 -1.51 2.70
CA SER A 9 -3.85 -0.96 4.05
C SER A 9 -3.15 -1.82 5.10
N GLN A 10 -3.34 -3.14 5.06
CA GLN A 10 -2.66 -4.06 5.98
C GLN A 10 -1.14 -3.99 5.83
N LEU A 11 -0.63 -3.94 4.60
CA LEU A 11 0.81 -3.81 4.36
C LEU A 11 1.35 -2.52 4.98
N LEU A 12 0.66 -1.39 4.77
CA LEU A 12 1.05 -0.11 5.36
C LEU A 12 1.02 -0.15 6.90
N GLU A 13 0.03 -0.80 7.50
CA GLU A 13 -0.03 -0.99 8.95
C GLU A 13 1.12 -1.87 9.47
N GLN A 14 1.47 -2.95 8.75
CA GLN A 14 2.61 -3.80 9.09
C GLN A 14 3.95 -3.07 8.97
N LEU A 15 4.05 -2.11 8.07
CA LEU A 15 5.21 -1.23 7.89
C LEU A 15 5.21 -0.03 8.86
N GLU A 16 4.19 0.10 9.71
CA GLU A 16 3.96 1.25 10.60
C GLU A 16 3.91 2.60 9.84
N LEU A 17 3.50 2.56 8.57
CA LEU A 17 3.42 3.72 7.69
C LEU A 17 2.04 4.37 7.73
N LYS A 18 2.04 5.70 7.82
CA LYS A 18 0.79 6.47 7.78
C LYS A 18 0.29 6.59 6.36
N ARG A 19 -0.96 6.17 6.11
CA ARG A 19 -1.70 6.45 4.86
C ARG A 19 -1.74 7.93 4.48
N GLU A 20 -1.59 8.84 5.45
CA GLU A 20 -1.44 10.27 5.24
C GLU A 20 0.03 10.61 4.95
N GLY A 21 0.30 11.07 3.73
CA GLY A 21 1.66 11.35 3.25
C GLY A 21 2.26 10.28 2.34
N VAL A 22 1.76 9.04 2.36
CA VAL A 22 2.28 7.98 1.48
C VAL A 22 1.43 7.76 0.23
N ALA A 23 2.09 7.46 -0.88
CA ALA A 23 1.51 6.94 -2.11
C ALA A 23 2.05 5.53 -2.35
N VAL A 24 1.17 4.58 -2.67
CA VAL A 24 1.55 3.20 -2.95
C VAL A 24 1.34 2.93 -4.44
N ALA A 25 2.34 2.41 -5.11
CA ALA A 25 2.23 1.86 -6.45
C ALA A 25 2.41 0.35 -6.40
N VAL A 26 1.61 -0.36 -7.19
CA VAL A 26 1.65 -1.81 -7.31
C VAL A 26 1.81 -2.14 -8.79
N ASN A 27 2.88 -2.86 -9.16
CA ASN A 27 3.20 -3.19 -10.55
C ASN A 27 3.18 -1.97 -11.48
N ASP A 28 3.92 -0.91 -11.12
CA ASP A 28 4.00 0.36 -11.86
C ASP A 28 2.68 1.18 -11.88
N ARG A 29 1.62 0.70 -11.21
CA ARG A 29 0.33 1.37 -11.12
C ARG A 29 0.10 1.98 -9.75
N VAL A 30 -0.05 3.30 -9.70
CA VAL A 30 -0.42 4.01 -8.46
C VAL A 30 -1.83 3.57 -8.01
N VAL A 31 -1.91 3.04 -6.80
CA VAL A 31 -3.17 2.65 -6.15
C VAL A 31 -3.73 3.87 -5.43
N LYS A 32 -5.02 4.15 -5.60
CA LYS A 32 -5.68 5.25 -4.89
C LYS A 32 -5.91 4.87 -3.43
N LYS A 33 -5.81 5.84 -2.52
CA LYS A 33 -6.07 5.61 -1.09
C LYS A 33 -7.44 4.99 -0.80
N SER A 34 -8.47 5.36 -1.57
CA SER A 34 -9.81 4.75 -1.45
C SER A 34 -9.83 3.26 -1.79
N GLU A 35 -8.87 2.78 -2.57
CA GLU A 35 -8.75 1.37 -2.93
C GLU A 35 -7.85 0.61 -1.96
N TYR A 36 -7.14 1.25 -1.02
CA TYR A 36 -6.16 0.54 -0.17
C TYR A 36 -6.75 -0.60 0.66
N ASP A 37 -8.01 -0.46 1.08
CA ASP A 37 -8.73 -1.46 1.86
C ASP A 37 -9.30 -2.59 0.99
N SER A 38 -9.61 -2.30 -0.28
CA SER A 38 -10.19 -3.27 -1.22
C SER A 38 -9.16 -3.88 -2.17
N PHE A 39 -7.97 -3.30 -2.28
CA PHE A 39 -6.91 -3.74 -3.17
C PHE A 39 -6.12 -4.86 -2.50
N ILE A 40 -6.33 -6.08 -2.98
CA ILE A 40 -5.61 -7.27 -2.53
C ILE A 40 -4.27 -7.36 -3.25
N LEU A 41 -3.19 -7.38 -2.47
CA LEU A 41 -1.84 -7.67 -2.94
C LEU A 41 -1.70 -9.17 -3.15
N LYS A 42 -1.04 -9.59 -4.23
CA LYS A 42 -0.71 -11.00 -4.46
C LYS A 42 0.77 -11.26 -4.22
N ASP A 43 1.07 -12.51 -3.92
CA ASP A 43 2.43 -13.02 -3.99
C ASP A 43 2.97 -12.76 -5.42
N HIS A 44 4.14 -12.13 -5.53
CA HIS A 44 4.77 -11.55 -6.73
C HIS A 44 4.35 -10.12 -7.16
N ASP A 45 3.42 -9.43 -6.48
CA ASP A 45 3.19 -8.02 -6.77
C ASP A 45 4.40 -7.16 -6.32
N ALA A 46 4.90 -6.31 -7.22
CA ALA A 46 5.91 -5.32 -6.88
C ALA A 46 5.23 -4.11 -6.23
N VAL A 47 5.51 -3.84 -4.96
CA VAL A 47 4.89 -2.74 -4.21
C VAL A 47 5.92 -1.67 -3.89
N ASP A 48 5.74 -0.48 -4.45
CA ASP A 48 6.57 0.70 -4.23
C ASP A 48 5.81 1.69 -3.34
N VAL A 49 6.36 1.98 -2.16
CA VAL A 49 5.79 2.95 -1.23
C VAL A 49 6.59 4.24 -1.28
N PHE A 50 5.96 5.30 -1.78
CA PHE A 50 6.53 6.64 -1.88
C PHE A 50 6.04 7.48 -0.71
N ASN A 51 6.95 7.95 0.13
CA ASN A 51 6.61 8.90 1.19
C ASN A 51 6.76 10.32 0.64
N MET A 52 5.68 11.12 0.65
CA MET A 52 5.79 12.55 0.41
C MET A 52 6.47 13.20 1.61
N VAL A 53 7.78 13.35 1.50
CA VAL A 53 8.53 14.22 2.38
C VAL A 53 8.17 15.66 2.01
N SER A 54 7.47 16.37 2.88
CA SER A 54 7.34 17.83 2.80
C SER A 54 8.72 18.44 3.05
N GLY A 55 9.56 18.47 2.02
CA GLY A 55 10.85 19.13 2.01
C GLY A 55 10.67 20.59 1.62
N GLY A 56 10.60 21.45 2.63
CA GLY A 56 10.70 22.91 2.52
C GLY A 56 11.61 23.43 3.61
#